data_AF-A0A269XN54-F1
#
_entry.id   AF-A0A269XN54-F1
#
_cell.length_a   1.000
_cell.length_b   1.000
_cell.length_c   1.000
_cell.angle_alpha   90.00
_cell.angle_beta   90.00
_cell.angle_gamma   90.00
#
_symmetry.space_group_name_H-M   'P 1'
#
loop_
_entity.id
_entity.type
_entity.pdbx_description
1 polymer ?
#
loop_
_entity_poly.entity_id
_entity_poly.type
_entity_poly.pdbx_seq_one_letter_code
_entity_poly.pdbx_strand_id
1 'polypeptide(L)' 'LLGDSPKSYKEVEYTGKKAQHSQLHENKDVANKIIQFLWNR' A
#
# COMPACT_ATOMS: atom_id res chain seq x y z
N LEU A 1 9.08 13.50 -16.19
CA LEU A 1 8.28 12.35 -15.69
C LEU A 1 9.05 11.77 -14.51
N LEU A 2 8.88 12.11 -13.25
CA LEU A 2 8.14 13.12 -12.50
C LEU A 2 9.13 14.28 -12.22
N GLY A 3 8.72 15.47 -11.76
CA GLY A 3 9.69 16.50 -11.31
C GLY A 3 10.45 16.05 -10.05
N ASP A 4 11.00 16.99 -9.28
CA ASP A 4 11.73 16.74 -8.01
C ASP A 4 10.97 15.80 -7.04
N SER A 5 11.26 14.50 -7.15
CA SER A 5 10.93 13.39 -6.24
C SER A 5 9.45 13.20 -5.81
N PRO A 6 9.03 11.97 -5.45
CA PRO A 6 7.74 11.78 -4.79
C PRO A 6 7.70 12.57 -3.47
N LYS A 7 6.59 13.30 -3.23
CA LYS A 7 6.38 14.08 -1.99
C LYS A 7 6.46 13.24 -0.71
N SER A 8 6.20 11.93 -0.81
CA SER A 8 6.21 11.01 0.32
C SER A 8 6.41 9.58 -0.16
N TYR A 9 7.14 8.80 0.63
CA TYR A 9 7.39 7.38 0.42
C TYR A 9 7.10 6.60 1.70
N LYS A 10 6.56 5.38 1.56
CA LYS A 10 6.28 4.50 2.70
C LYS A 10 6.31 3.04 2.28
N GLU A 11 7.01 2.22 3.05
CA GLU A 11 6.98 0.76 2.95
C GLU A 11 6.12 0.17 4.07
N VAL A 12 5.41 -0.90 3.75
CA VAL A 12 4.66 -1.72 4.71
C VAL A 12 4.82 -3.17 4.31
N GLU A 13 5.43 -3.96 5.18
CA GLU A 13 5.54 -5.40 5.00
C GLU A 13 4.29 -6.10 5.55
N TYR A 14 3.79 -7.07 4.79
CA TYR A 14 2.74 -7.99 5.23
C TYR A 14 3.31 -9.39 5.27
N THR A 15 2.96 -10.16 6.29
CA THR A 15 3.43 -11.54 6.47
C THR A 15 2.27 -12.50 6.69
N GLY A 16 2.55 -13.80 6.57
CA GLY A 16 1.56 -14.86 6.73
C GLY A 16 0.74 -15.14 5.47
N LYS A 17 -0.29 -15.99 5.61
CA LYS A 17 -1.03 -16.55 4.46
C LYS A 17 -1.63 -15.46 3.56
N LYS A 18 -2.23 -14.41 4.15
CA LYS A 18 -2.88 -13.31 3.43
C LYS A 18 -1.91 -12.33 2.75
N ALA A 19 -0.59 -12.55 2.88
CA ALA A 19 0.45 -11.77 2.22
C ALA A 19 0.97 -12.44 0.93
N GLN A 20 0.33 -13.52 0.48
CA GLN A 20 0.60 -14.09 -0.84
C GLN A 20 0.37 -13.03 -1.93
N HIS A 21 1.19 -13.05 -2.98
CA HIS A 21 1.25 -12.03 -4.02
C HIS A 21 -0.12 -11.59 -4.59
N SER A 22 -0.91 -12.51 -5.12
CA SER A 22 -2.27 -12.23 -5.60
C SER A 22 -3.22 -11.79 -4.49
N GLN A 23 -3.09 -12.36 -3.29
CA GLN A 23 -3.94 -12.02 -2.15
C GLN A 23 -3.70 -10.60 -1.64
N LEU A 24 -2.52 -10.00 -1.86
CA LEU A 24 -2.27 -8.59 -1.51
C LEU A 24 -3.25 -7.64 -2.23
N HIS A 25 -3.71 -7.97 -3.44
CA HIS A 25 -4.69 -7.17 -4.17
C HIS A 25 -6.12 -7.29 -3.64
N GLU A 26 -6.43 -8.35 -2.89
CA GLU A 26 -7.74 -8.60 -2.28
C GLU A 26 -7.74 -8.42 -0.75
N ASN A 27 -6.57 -8.10 -0.17
CA ASN A 27 -6.40 -7.95 1.25
C ASN A 27 -6.95 -6.59 1.73
N LYS A 28 -7.97 -6.62 2.58
CA LYS A 28 -8.62 -5.42 3.15
C LYS A 28 -7.63 -4.53 3.90
N ASP A 29 -6.62 -5.09 4.55
CA ASP A 29 -5.62 -4.32 5.29
C ASP A 29 -4.73 -3.51 4.33
N VAL A 30 -4.35 -4.12 3.19
CA VAL A 30 -3.63 -3.45 2.10
C VAL A 30 -4.48 -2.33 1.50
N ALA A 31 -5.75 -2.61 1.17
CA ALA A 31 -6.67 -1.63 0.62
C ALA A 31 -6.84 -0.41 1.55
N ASN A 32 -7.03 -0.65 2.85
CA ASN A 32 -7.13 0.41 3.85
C ASN A 32 -5.85 1.25 3.93
N LYS A 33 -4.66 0.64 3.86
CA LYS A 33 -3.39 1.40 3.86
C LYS A 33 -3.21 2.24 2.61
N ILE A 34 -3.62 1.76 1.45
CA ILE A 34 -3.61 2.55 0.20
C ILE A 34 -4.59 3.72 0.33
N ILE A 35 -5.80 3.48 0.84
CA ILE A 35 -6.81 4.54 1.04
C ILE A 35 -6.28 5.62 1.99
N GLN A 36 -5.69 5.19 3.11
CA GLN A 36 -5.09 6.10 4.07
C GLN A 36 -3.94 6.91 3.46
N PHE A 37 -3.07 6.29 2.65
CA PHE A 37 -1.93 6.97 2.04
C PHE A 37 -2.36 8.00 0.97
N LEU A 38 -3.32 7.63 0.12
CA LEU A 38 -3.73 8.47 -1.01
C LEU A 38 -4.74 9.55 -0.63
N TRP A 39 -5.65 9.26 0.31
CA TRP A 39 -6.79 10.13 0.61
C TRP A 39 -6.94 10.49 2.08
N ASN A 40 -6.10 9.93 2.97
CA ASN A 40 -6.18 10.15 4.43
C ASN A 40 -7.58 9.89 4.99
N ARG A 41 -8.20 8.77 4.56
CA ARG A 41 -9.54 8.30 4.97
C ARG A 41 -9.47 6.90 5.56
#